data_AF-A0A925QNZ4-F1
#
_entry.id   AF-A0A925QNZ4-F1
#
_cell.length_a   1.000
_cell.length_b   1.000
_cell.length_c   1.000
_cell.angle_alpha   90.00
_cell.angle_beta   90.00
_cell.angle_gamma   90.00
#
_symmetry.space_group_name_H-M   'P 1'
#
loop_
_entity.id
_entity.type
_entity.pdbx_description
1 polymer ?
#
loop_
_entity_poly.entity_id
_entity_poly.type
_entity_poly.pdbx_seq_one_letter_code
_entity_poly.pdbx_strand_id
1 'polypeptide(L)'
;MVWRLSRLNQVGLTGLMAVLLTVALWMLPSMVDRAVVEPATDAAKLLSLWGAGWVLRGSMQRAPAPVQLFFVGYALPMAVWLGVYFASTDLRLCNAYSLQSQVDTGRGLVALAALIGTAWLWSWLRPVSADPTLSPGLPRPSHDYKVK
;
A
#
# COMPACT_ATOMS: atom_id res chain seq x y z
N MET A 1 -6.15 -21.46 -12.74
CA MET A 1 -5.07 -20.43 -12.80
C MET A 1 -4.74 -19.82 -11.43
N VAL A 2 -5.72 -19.62 -10.53
CA VAL A 2 -5.52 -19.04 -9.17
C VAL A 2 -4.56 -19.84 -8.26
N TRP A 3 -4.52 -21.17 -8.38
CA TRP A 3 -3.65 -22.05 -7.57
C TRP A 3 -2.14 -21.90 -7.84
N ARG A 4 -1.74 -21.36 -9.00
CA ARG A 4 -0.33 -21.13 -9.33
C ARG A 4 0.17 -19.79 -8.77
N LEU A 5 -0.72 -18.79 -8.69
CA LEU A 5 -0.42 -17.50 -8.07
C LEU A 5 -0.24 -17.60 -6.55
N SER A 6 -0.98 -18.48 -5.87
CA SER A 6 -0.86 -18.63 -4.41
C SER A 6 0.51 -19.17 -3.97
N ARG A 7 1.15 -20.03 -4.77
CA ARG A 7 2.54 -20.48 -4.52
C ARG A 7 3.57 -19.38 -4.73
N LEU A 8 3.33 -18.47 -5.68
CA LEU A 8 4.24 -17.35 -5.92
C LEU A 8 4.09 -16.24 -4.87
N ASN A 9 2.95 -16.15 -4.18
CA ASN A 9 2.63 -15.08 -3.23
C ASN A 9 2.48 -15.56 -1.78
N GLN A 10 3.26 -16.57 -1.37
CA GLN A 10 3.14 -17.19 -0.04
C GLN A 10 3.34 -16.21 1.12
N VAL A 11 4.15 -15.17 0.94
CA VAL A 11 4.43 -14.14 1.97
C VAL A 11 3.89 -12.77 1.54
N GLY A 12 3.01 -12.69 0.54
CA GLY A 12 2.52 -11.41 -0.01
C GLY A 12 3.55 -10.62 -0.85
N LEU A 13 4.84 -10.98 -0.76
CA LEU A 13 5.98 -10.22 -1.30
C LEU A 13 5.92 -10.00 -2.81
N THR A 14 5.60 -11.02 -3.60
CA THR A 14 5.57 -10.90 -5.06
C THR A 14 4.47 -9.97 -5.53
N GLY A 15 3.30 -10.00 -4.90
CA GLY A 15 2.24 -9.04 -5.21
C GLY A 15 2.58 -7.62 -4.75
N LEU A 16 3.23 -7.44 -3.58
CA LEU A 16 3.69 -6.12 -3.15
C LEU A 16 4.76 -5.55 -4.10
N MET A 17 5.68 -6.38 -4.58
CA MET A 17 6.66 -6.00 -5.59
C MET A 17 6.00 -5.62 -6.92
N ALA A 18 5.02 -6.40 -7.39
CA ALA A 18 4.28 -6.07 -8.61
C ALA A 18 3.58 -4.71 -8.49
N VAL A 19 2.94 -4.45 -7.35
CA VAL A 19 2.31 -3.15 -7.07
C VAL A 19 3.33 -2.02 -7.07
N LEU A 20 4.48 -2.20 -6.41
CA LEU A 20 5.55 -1.20 -6.38
C LEU A 20 6.07 -0.89 -7.78
N LEU A 21 6.27 -1.91 -8.61
CA LEU A 21 6.70 -1.74 -10.00
C LEU A 21 5.66 -1.03 -10.86
N THR A 22 4.37 -1.36 -10.70
CA THR A 22 3.28 -0.66 -11.39
C THR A 22 3.25 0.81 -11.01
N VAL A 23 3.34 1.13 -9.71
CA VAL A 23 3.39 2.52 -9.24
C VAL A 23 4.65 3.23 -9.76
N ALA A 24 5.81 2.59 -9.69
CA ALA A 24 7.06 3.15 -10.18
C ALA A 24 7.00 3.48 -11.68
N LEU A 25 6.42 2.61 -12.49
CA LEU A 25 6.22 2.84 -13.93
C LEU A 25 5.40 4.11 -14.19
N TRP A 26 4.35 4.34 -13.41
CA TRP A 26 3.51 5.54 -13.53
C TRP A 26 4.07 6.77 -12.82
N MET A 27 5.19 6.64 -12.11
CA MET A 27 5.94 7.79 -11.57
C MET A 27 6.99 8.32 -12.57
N LEU A 28 7.22 7.64 -13.70
CA LEU A 28 8.10 8.15 -14.74
C LEU A 28 7.46 9.38 -15.41
N PRO A 29 8.15 10.54 -15.48
CA PRO A 29 7.61 11.76 -16.07
C PRO A 29 7.11 11.54 -17.52
N SER A 30 7.81 10.71 -18.29
CA SER A 30 7.45 10.39 -19.67
C SER A 30 6.13 9.60 -19.79
N MET A 31 5.83 8.73 -18.84
CA MET A 31 4.57 7.95 -18.83
C MET A 31 3.39 8.80 -18.38
N VAL A 32 3.61 9.67 -17.40
CA VAL A 32 2.60 10.62 -16.93
C VAL A 32 2.27 11.65 -18.02
N ASP A 33 3.26 12.17 -18.72
CA ASP A 33 3.07 13.15 -19.80
C ASP A 33 2.22 12.56 -20.93
N ARG A 34 2.48 11.31 -21.30
CA ARG A 34 1.68 10.57 -22.29
C ARG A 34 0.24 10.34 -21.83
N ALA A 35 0.01 10.06 -20.55
CA ALA A 35 -1.34 9.85 -20.03
C ALA A 35 -2.22 11.12 -20.14
N VAL A 36 -1.62 12.31 -20.10
CA VAL A 36 -2.39 13.56 -20.27
C VAL A 36 -2.85 13.76 -21.72
N VAL A 37 -2.03 13.34 -22.68
CA VAL A 37 -2.25 13.61 -24.10
C VAL A 37 -3.03 12.47 -24.78
N GLU A 38 -2.77 11.22 -24.38
CA GLU A 38 -3.30 10.02 -25.01
C GLU A 38 -4.34 9.32 -24.11
N PRO A 39 -5.64 9.33 -24.47
CA PRO A 39 -6.70 8.74 -23.64
C PRO A 39 -6.53 7.23 -23.43
N ALA A 40 -5.94 6.52 -24.39
CA ALA A 40 -5.63 5.10 -24.24
C ALA A 40 -4.59 4.84 -23.12
N THR A 41 -3.61 5.75 -22.98
CA THR A 41 -2.59 5.65 -21.93
C THR A 41 -3.18 5.96 -20.56
N ASP A 42 -4.10 6.94 -20.47
CA ASP A 42 -4.83 7.22 -19.23
C ASP A 42 -5.70 6.03 -18.80
N ALA A 43 -6.44 5.43 -19.73
CA ALA A 43 -7.21 4.22 -19.45
C ALA A 43 -6.32 3.06 -18.97
N ALA A 44 -5.17 2.84 -19.61
CA ALA A 44 -4.20 1.82 -19.19
C ALA A 44 -3.63 2.11 -17.78
N LYS A 45 -3.38 3.38 -17.45
CA LYS A 45 -2.98 3.80 -16.11
C LYS A 45 -4.05 3.45 -15.09
N LEU A 46 -5.30 3.85 -15.32
CA LEU A 46 -6.40 3.59 -14.40
C LEU A 46 -6.64 2.09 -14.21
N LEU A 47 -6.67 1.31 -15.30
CA LEU A 47 -6.87 -0.15 -15.24
C LEU A 47 -5.74 -0.86 -14.48
N SER A 48 -4.49 -0.49 -14.74
CA SER A 48 -3.34 -1.10 -14.08
C SER A 48 -3.26 -0.72 -12.59
N LEU A 49 -3.56 0.54 -12.24
CA LEU A 49 -3.63 0.99 -10.84
C LEU A 49 -4.79 0.33 -10.08
N TRP A 50 -5.94 0.16 -10.73
CA TRP A 50 -7.08 -0.54 -10.14
C TRP A 50 -6.75 -2.02 -9.88
N GLY A 51 -6.16 -2.71 -10.86
CA GLY A 51 -5.67 -4.08 -10.69
C GLY A 51 -4.59 -4.20 -9.61
N ALA A 52 -3.66 -3.24 -9.53
CA ALA A 52 -2.67 -3.17 -8.47
C ALA A 52 -3.32 -3.03 -7.10
N GLY A 53 -4.41 -2.27 -6.96
CA GLY A 53 -5.17 -2.18 -5.70
C GLY A 53 -5.75 -3.53 -5.23
N TRP A 54 -6.27 -4.34 -6.16
CA TRP A 54 -6.74 -5.69 -5.85
C TRP A 54 -5.61 -6.62 -5.39
N VAL A 55 -4.47 -6.60 -6.11
CA VAL A 55 -3.27 -7.36 -5.75
C VAL A 55 -2.72 -6.91 -4.40
N LEU A 56 -2.67 -5.59 -4.15
CA LEU A 56 -2.20 -4.99 -2.91
C LEU A 56 -3.01 -5.49 -1.73
N ARG A 57 -4.35 -5.45 -1.80
CA ARG A 57 -5.21 -5.93 -0.73
C ARG A 57 -4.97 -7.42 -0.43
N GLY A 58 -4.90 -8.25 -1.47
CA GLY A 58 -4.67 -9.69 -1.32
C GLY A 58 -3.27 -10.05 -0.82
N SER A 59 -2.26 -9.23 -1.13
CA SER A 59 -0.89 -9.41 -0.63
C SER A 59 -0.70 -8.86 0.78
N MET A 60 -1.31 -7.73 1.10
CA MET A 60 -1.18 -7.09 2.41
C MET A 60 -1.75 -7.97 3.51
N GLN A 61 -2.87 -8.66 3.25
CA GLN A 61 -3.46 -9.63 4.20
C GLN A 61 -2.57 -10.84 4.49
N ARG A 62 -1.63 -11.18 3.60
CA ARG A 62 -0.72 -12.33 3.74
C ARG A 62 0.67 -11.94 4.24
N ALA A 63 1.05 -10.68 4.10
CA ALA A 63 2.38 -10.20 4.45
C ALA A 63 2.54 -10.09 5.97
N PRO A 64 3.65 -10.58 6.54
CA PRO A 64 3.95 -10.41 7.97
C PRO A 64 4.27 -8.94 8.30
N ALA A 65 4.12 -8.57 9.57
CA ALA A 65 4.32 -7.20 10.07
C ALA A 65 5.57 -6.49 9.51
N PRO A 66 6.77 -7.09 9.55
CA PRO A 66 7.98 -6.41 9.12
C PRO A 66 7.98 -6.10 7.62
N VAL A 67 7.40 -7.00 6.81
CA VAL A 67 7.27 -6.81 5.37
C VAL A 67 6.29 -5.68 5.08
N GLN A 68 5.12 -5.66 5.73
CA GLN A 68 4.18 -4.55 5.55
C GLN A 68 4.82 -3.21 5.91
N LEU A 69 5.51 -3.15 7.06
CA LEU A 69 6.17 -1.95 7.53
C LEU A 69 7.27 -1.48 6.56
N PHE A 70 8.05 -2.38 5.99
CA PHE A 70 9.07 -2.04 4.99
C PHE A 70 8.45 -1.35 3.77
N PHE A 71 7.38 -1.92 3.21
CA PHE A 71 6.74 -1.36 2.01
C PHE A 71 5.99 -0.06 2.30
N VAL A 72 5.19 -0.03 3.36
CA VAL A 72 4.42 1.16 3.74
C VAL A 72 5.34 2.27 4.21
N GLY A 73 6.33 1.93 5.04
CA GLY A 73 7.35 2.85 5.56
C GLY A 73 8.29 3.39 4.49
N TYR A 74 8.44 2.72 3.36
CA TYR A 74 9.14 3.27 2.20
C TYR A 74 8.20 4.11 1.31
N ALA A 75 7.05 3.56 0.93
CA ALA A 75 6.18 4.16 -0.08
C ALA A 75 5.47 5.43 0.39
N LEU A 76 4.97 5.46 1.64
CA LEU A 76 4.20 6.61 2.12
C LEU A 76 5.08 7.85 2.34
N PRO A 77 6.22 7.78 3.03
CA PRO A 77 7.08 8.95 3.18
C PRO A 77 7.58 9.46 1.82
N MET A 78 7.89 8.56 0.89
CA MET A 78 8.32 8.96 -0.45
C MET A 78 7.21 9.67 -1.23
N ALA A 79 5.96 9.18 -1.15
CA ALA A 79 4.81 9.84 -1.75
C ALA A 79 4.53 11.22 -1.14
N VAL A 80 4.67 11.35 0.19
CA VAL A 80 4.54 12.65 0.88
C VAL A 80 5.65 13.59 0.42
N TRP A 81 6.90 13.15 0.41
CA TRP A 81 8.03 13.97 -0.02
C TRP A 81 7.86 14.46 -1.46
N LEU A 82 7.48 13.57 -2.39
CA LEU A 82 7.22 13.92 -3.78
C LEU A 82 6.04 14.90 -3.91
N GLY A 83 4.97 14.69 -3.14
CA GLY A 83 3.80 15.56 -3.15
C GLY A 83 4.11 16.96 -2.63
N VAL A 84 4.89 17.07 -1.55
CA VAL A 84 5.41 18.33 -1.05
C VAL A 84 6.28 19.01 -2.10
N TYR A 85 7.20 18.25 -2.72
CA TYR A 85 8.08 18.77 -3.77
C TYR A 85 7.31 19.35 -4.96
N PHE A 86 6.25 18.67 -5.41
CA PHE A 86 5.37 19.18 -6.47
C PHE A 86 4.58 20.43 -6.05
N ALA A 87 4.19 20.53 -4.77
CA ALA A 87 3.42 21.67 -4.28
C ALA A 87 4.29 22.91 -3.96
N SER A 88 5.59 22.73 -3.73
CA SER A 88 6.50 23.81 -3.32
C SER A 88 7.43 24.31 -4.42
N THR A 89 7.43 23.69 -5.60
CA THR A 89 8.35 24.03 -6.69
C THR A 89 7.64 24.89 -7.73
N ASP A 90 8.18 26.08 -8.01
CA ASP A 90 7.63 26.99 -9.03
C ASP A 90 8.06 26.65 -10.47
N LEU A 91 8.85 25.59 -10.64
CA LEU A 91 9.28 25.07 -11.94
C LEU A 91 8.33 23.97 -12.45
N ARG A 92 7.98 24.05 -13.74
CA ARG A 92 7.23 22.99 -14.42
C ARG A 92 8.11 21.74 -14.59
N LEU A 93 7.92 20.77 -13.71
CA LEU A 93 8.61 19.47 -13.72
C LEU A 93 8.13 18.54 -14.86
N CYS A 94 6.93 18.77 -15.39
CA CYS A 94 6.33 17.99 -16.47
C CYS A 94 5.86 18.91 -17.60
N ASN A 95 6.06 18.48 -18.86
CA ASN A 95 5.86 19.30 -20.04
C ASN A 95 4.37 19.60 -20.32
N ALA A 96 3.50 18.61 -20.19
CA ALA A 96 2.06 18.74 -20.43
C ALA A 96 1.28 19.35 -19.25
N TYR A 97 1.86 19.37 -18.03
CA TYR A 97 1.17 19.89 -16.85
C TYR A 97 1.30 21.42 -16.72
N SER A 98 0.21 22.08 -16.35
CA SER A 98 0.25 23.47 -15.88
C SER A 98 0.81 23.54 -14.45
N LEU A 99 1.32 24.71 -14.04
CA LEU A 99 1.84 24.91 -12.68
C LEU A 99 0.74 24.66 -11.63
N GLN A 100 -0.48 25.15 -11.87
CA GLN A 100 -1.61 24.94 -10.97
C GLN A 100 -1.98 23.47 -10.84
N SER A 101 -2.08 22.75 -11.97
CA SER A 101 -2.37 21.32 -11.97
C SER A 101 -1.29 20.51 -11.24
N GLN A 102 -0.03 20.94 -11.30
CA GLN A 102 1.06 20.32 -10.56
C GLN A 102 0.91 20.50 -9.05
N VAL A 103 0.61 21.73 -8.60
CA VAL A 103 0.38 22.01 -7.16
C VAL A 103 -0.81 21.20 -6.63
N ASP A 104 -1.91 21.15 -7.37
CA ASP A 104 -3.09 20.38 -6.99
C ASP A 104 -2.79 18.88 -6.94
N THR A 105 -1.99 18.38 -7.89
CA THR A 105 -1.49 16.99 -7.86
C THR A 105 -0.62 16.72 -6.64
N GLY A 106 0.27 17.64 -6.29
CA GLY A 106 1.13 17.54 -5.11
C GLY A 106 0.32 17.44 -3.81
N ARG A 107 -0.67 18.32 -3.63
CA ARG A 107 -1.61 18.29 -2.49
C ARG A 107 -2.42 17.00 -2.46
N GLY A 108 -2.94 16.58 -3.60
CA GLY A 108 -3.68 15.32 -3.74
C GLY A 108 -2.83 14.09 -3.35
N LEU A 109 -1.57 14.07 -3.74
CA LEU A 109 -0.65 12.97 -3.41
C LEU A 109 -0.37 12.89 -1.89
N VAL A 110 -0.15 14.04 -1.24
CA VAL A 110 0.01 14.11 0.23
C VAL A 110 -1.27 13.64 0.93
N ALA A 111 -2.44 14.13 0.49
CA ALA A 111 -3.72 13.72 1.06
C ALA A 111 -3.98 12.21 0.91
N LEU A 112 -3.68 11.66 -0.27
CA LEU A 112 -3.83 10.22 -0.53
C LEU A 112 -2.88 9.39 0.34
N ALA A 113 -1.61 9.81 0.48
CA ALA A 113 -0.66 9.13 1.34
C ALA A 113 -1.11 9.12 2.82
N ALA A 114 -1.66 10.24 3.31
CA ALA A 114 -2.23 10.33 4.65
C ALA A 114 -3.44 9.41 4.83
N LEU A 115 -4.35 9.34 3.85
CA LEU A 115 -5.51 8.44 3.89
C LEU A 115 -5.08 6.96 3.89
N ILE A 116 -4.11 6.58 3.06
CA ILE A 116 -3.60 5.20 3.03
C ILE A 116 -2.89 4.87 4.36
N GLY A 117 -2.07 5.78 4.89
CA GLY A 117 -1.37 5.59 6.16
C GLY A 117 -2.33 5.42 7.35
N THR A 118 -3.35 6.26 7.43
CA THR A 118 -4.38 6.15 8.47
C THR A 118 -5.20 4.87 8.32
N ALA A 119 -5.57 4.46 7.10
CA ALA A 119 -6.26 3.19 6.86
C ALA A 119 -5.40 1.98 7.25
N TRP A 120 -4.10 2.01 6.97
CA TRP A 120 -3.16 0.97 7.37
C TRP A 120 -3.01 0.91 8.91
N LEU A 121 -2.79 2.04 9.58
CA LEU A 121 -2.73 2.10 11.05
C LEU A 121 -4.03 1.60 11.69
N TRP A 122 -5.19 2.00 11.13
CA TRP A 122 -6.48 1.52 11.59
C TRP A 122 -6.60 0.00 11.49
N SER A 123 -6.04 -0.63 10.45
CA SER A 123 -6.07 -2.08 10.30
C SER A 123 -5.30 -2.83 11.40
N TRP A 124 -4.25 -2.22 11.96
CA TRP A 124 -3.49 -2.74 13.10
C TRP A 124 -4.21 -2.56 14.44
N LEU A 125 -4.99 -1.48 14.57
CA LEU A 125 -5.71 -1.15 15.79
C LEU A 125 -7.02 -1.93 15.97
N ARG A 126 -7.49 -2.64 14.93
CA ARG A 126 -8.70 -3.46 15.05
C ARG A 126 -8.45 -4.55 16.09
N PRO A 127 -9.23 -4.59 17.20
CA PRO A 127 -9.05 -5.62 18.20
C PRO A 127 -9.27 -6.98 17.52
N VAL A 128 -8.27 -7.86 17.62
CA VAL A 128 -8.47 -9.29 17.37
C VAL A 128 -9.53 -9.70 18.38
N SER A 129 -10.76 -9.89 17.91
CA SER A 129 -11.80 -10.52 18.72
C SER A 129 -11.20 -11.82 19.25
N ALA A 130 -10.95 -11.86 20.56
CA ALA A 130 -10.43 -13.05 21.22
C ALA A 130 -11.42 -14.17 20.95
N ASP A 131 -11.06 -15.06 20.04
CA ASP A 131 -11.88 -16.23 19.74
C ASP A 131 -11.80 -17.16 20.97
N PRO A 132 -12.88 -17.36 21.73
CA PRO A 132 -12.86 -18.19 22.94
C PRO A 132 -12.50 -19.66 22.64
N THR A 133 -12.54 -20.05 21.37
CA THR A 133 -12.29 -21.43 20.90
C THR A 133 -10.80 -21.76 20.76
N LEU A 134 -9.90 -20.76 20.80
CA LEU A 134 -8.43 -20.93 20.66
C LEU A 134 -7.70 -21.18 21.99
N SER A 135 -8.39 -21.70 23.01
CA SER A 135 -7.74 -22.31 24.19
C SER A 135 -7.73 -23.84 24.09
N PRO A 136 -6.95 -24.49 23.19
CA PRO A 136 -6.67 -25.90 23.31
C PRO A 136 -5.65 -26.09 24.45
N GLY A 137 -6.16 -26.38 25.65
CA GLY A 137 -5.42 -27.16 26.63
C GLY A 137 -4.29 -26.48 27.40
N LEU A 138 -4.46 -25.23 27.87
CA LEU A 138 -3.67 -24.78 29.02
C LEU A 138 -4.10 -25.61 30.24
N PRO A 139 -3.21 -26.43 30.83
CA PRO A 139 -3.54 -27.15 32.06
C PRO A 139 -3.89 -26.11 33.13
N ARG A 140 -5.08 -26.22 33.72
CA ARG A 140 -5.38 -25.46 34.93
C ARG A 140 -4.37 -25.91 36.00
N PRO A 141 -3.61 -25.03 36.64
CA PRO A 141 -2.80 -25.43 37.78
C PRO A 141 -3.74 -25.97 38.87
N SER A 142 -3.71 -27.28 39.09
CA SER A 142 -4.42 -27.91 40.20
C SER A 142 -3.72 -27.49 41.48
N HIS A 143 -4.29 -26.50 42.18
CA HIS A 143 -3.95 -26.18 43.55
C HIS A 143 -4.34 -27.37 44.45
N ASP A 144 -3.45 -28.34 44.59
CA ASP A 144 -3.48 -29.32 45.68
C ASP A 144 -2.10 -29.35 46.36
N TYR A 145 -1.75 -28.25 47.02
CA TYR A 145 -0.73 -28.30 48.06
C TYR A 145 -1.40 -28.85 49.32
N LYS A 146 -1.33 -30.17 49.49
CA LYS A 146 -1.52 -30.83 50.78
C LYS A 146 -0.45 -30.29 51.73
N VAL A 147 -0.84 -29.33 52.57
CA VAL A 147 -0.06 -28.95 53.74
C VAL A 147 -0.06 -30.16 54.68
N LYS A 148 1.12 -30.73 54.91
CA LYS A 148 1.37 -31.74 55.93
C LYS A 148 1.89 -31.06 57.19
#